data_AF-A0A832EJE4-F1
#
_entry.id   AF-A0A832EJE4-F1
#
_cell.length_a   1.000
_cell.length_b   1.000
_cell.length_c   1.000
_cell.angle_alpha   90.00
_cell.angle_beta   90.00
_cell.angle_gamma   90.00
#
_symmetry.space_group_name_H-M   'P 1'
#
loop_
_entity.id
_entity.type
_entity.pdbx_description
1 polymer ?
#
loop_
_entity_poly.entity_id
_entity_poly.type
_entity_poly.pdbx_seq_one_letter_code
_entity_poly.pdbx_strand_id
1 'polypeptide(L)'
;MDFAQTRLRRLASDTVEPDADCRAKLDRLLAWPGAAAHGPVLQAALLDPFFPLAMMQRTLFAHVTGMRFYIHKDRPDLQPMLLRDLSQFARAFLEIRRDLAVLYPCRPPSSFLEDGAPTLAPFDQWCDLCGQCCQIGGVPAQPPESVCYPDSWRDLLEGTRLDNQQLCPFLFQYRGSQVHFCAIHRIKPVACRSFDADDCRARRRDGFLHDAGSPM
;
A
#
# COMPACT_ATOMS: atom_id res chain seq x y z
N MET A 1 2.36 12.69 -10.87
CA MET A 1 0.95 12.52 -10.46
C MET A 1 0.03 11.95 -11.56
N ASP A 2 0.22 12.32 -12.83
CA ASP A 2 -0.68 11.93 -13.94
C ASP A 2 -0.83 10.40 -14.18
N PHE A 3 0.26 9.63 -14.06
CA PHE A 3 0.22 8.17 -14.16
C PHE A 3 -0.77 7.54 -13.17
N ALA A 4 -0.66 7.89 -11.89
CA ALA A 4 -1.44 7.24 -10.83
C ALA A 4 -2.94 7.45 -11.01
N GLN A 5 -3.37 8.69 -11.28
CA GLN A 5 -4.78 8.99 -11.54
C GLN A 5 -5.30 8.27 -12.80
N THR A 6 -4.46 8.16 -13.84
CA THR A 6 -4.81 7.44 -15.06
C THR A 6 -4.96 5.94 -14.80
N ARG A 7 -4.03 5.35 -14.05
CA ARG A 7 -4.06 3.92 -13.70
C ARG A 7 -5.26 3.57 -12.82
N LEU A 8 -5.53 4.37 -11.78
CA LEU A 8 -6.66 4.18 -10.88
C LEU A 8 -8.00 4.18 -11.63
N ARG A 9 -8.23 5.18 -12.49
CA ARG A 9 -9.48 5.27 -13.28
C ARG A 9 -9.74 4.05 -14.15
N ARG A 10 -8.68 3.44 -14.70
CA ARG A 10 -8.82 2.27 -15.59
C ARG A 10 -9.04 0.97 -14.87
N LEU A 11 -8.35 0.78 -13.76
CA LEU A 11 -8.60 -0.36 -12.90
C LEU A 11 -10.04 -0.32 -12.37
N ALA A 12 -10.58 0.88 -12.09
CA ALA A 12 -11.98 1.06 -11.73
C ALA A 12 -12.97 0.77 -12.88
N SER A 13 -12.52 0.81 -14.14
CA SER A 13 -13.30 0.40 -15.32
C SER A 13 -13.00 -1.04 -15.75
N ASP A 14 -12.55 -1.90 -14.82
CA ASP A 14 -12.14 -3.30 -15.02
C ASP A 14 -11.10 -3.53 -16.12
N THR A 15 -10.38 -2.48 -16.55
CA THR A 15 -9.34 -2.58 -17.55
C THR A 15 -8.00 -2.84 -16.87
N VAL A 16 -7.64 -4.12 -16.78
CA VAL A 16 -6.42 -4.56 -16.08
C VAL A 16 -5.16 -4.20 -16.87
N GLU A 17 -5.18 -4.32 -18.19
CA GLU A 17 -4.03 -4.03 -19.04
C GLU A 17 -3.82 -2.52 -19.24
N PRO A 18 -2.59 -2.00 -19.09
CA PRO A 18 -2.31 -0.60 -19.40
C PRO A 18 -2.26 -0.39 -20.92
N ASP A 19 -3.08 0.52 -21.46
CA ASP A 19 -2.95 1.00 -22.84
C ASP A 19 -1.72 1.92 -23.03
N ALA A 20 -1.52 2.39 -24.26
CA ALA A 20 -0.42 3.25 -24.66
C ALA A 20 -0.26 4.54 -23.83
N ASP A 21 -1.34 5.22 -23.42
CA ASP A 21 -1.26 6.46 -22.62
C ASP A 21 -0.77 6.18 -21.19
N CYS A 22 -1.27 5.11 -20.57
CA CYS A 22 -0.80 4.71 -19.24
C CYS A 22 0.66 4.24 -19.27
N ARG A 23 1.04 3.48 -20.30
CA ARG A 23 2.45 3.08 -20.52
C ARG A 23 3.35 4.29 -20.73
N ALA A 24 2.98 5.23 -21.60
CA ALA A 24 3.76 6.45 -21.82
C ALA A 24 3.91 7.31 -20.55
N LYS A 25 2.88 7.37 -19.69
CA LYS A 25 2.95 8.03 -18.38
C LYS A 25 3.88 7.32 -17.41
N LEU A 26 3.88 5.99 -17.41
CA LEU A 26 4.81 5.19 -16.62
C LEU A 26 6.24 5.37 -17.12
N ASP A 27 6.47 5.28 -18.43
CA ASP A 27 7.79 5.48 -19.04
C ASP A 27 8.36 6.85 -18.70
N ARG A 28 7.54 7.90 -18.73
CA ARG A 28 7.93 9.24 -18.26
C ARG A 28 8.35 9.27 -16.79
N LEU A 29 7.68 8.52 -15.93
CA LEU A 29 8.05 8.40 -14.51
C LEU A 29 9.35 7.59 -14.33
N LEU A 30 9.54 6.54 -15.12
CA LEU A 30 10.74 5.69 -15.07
C LEU A 30 11.96 6.32 -15.74
N ALA A 31 11.76 7.30 -16.63
CA ALA A 31 12.81 8.09 -17.24
C ALA A 31 13.43 9.14 -16.30
N TRP A 32 12.90 9.29 -15.08
CA TRP A 32 13.45 10.24 -14.11
C TRP A 32 14.86 9.85 -13.65
N PRO A 33 15.74 10.82 -13.37
CA PRO A 33 17.07 10.54 -12.84
C PRO A 33 17.02 9.65 -11.59
N GLY A 34 17.75 8.53 -11.63
CA GLY A 34 17.77 7.52 -10.56
C GLY A 34 16.66 6.46 -10.65
N ALA A 35 15.56 6.71 -11.36
CA ALA A 35 14.44 5.75 -11.48
C ALA A 35 14.82 4.53 -12.33
N ALA A 36 15.72 4.71 -13.30
CA ALA A 36 16.22 3.63 -14.15
C ALA A 36 16.82 2.46 -13.35
N ALA A 37 17.52 2.73 -12.24
CA ALA A 37 18.08 1.69 -11.37
C ALA A 37 17.02 0.81 -10.68
N HIS A 38 15.78 1.30 -10.62
CA HIS A 38 14.63 0.64 -10.02
C HIS A 38 13.56 0.27 -11.05
N GLY A 39 13.80 0.56 -12.34
CA GLY A 39 12.83 0.51 -13.42
C GLY A 39 11.99 -0.76 -13.47
N PRO A 40 12.61 -1.96 -13.54
CA PRO A 40 11.87 -3.21 -13.61
C PRO A 40 10.95 -3.48 -12.40
N VAL A 41 11.41 -3.12 -11.20
CA VAL A 41 10.63 -3.32 -9.97
C VAL A 41 9.49 -2.34 -9.88
N LEU A 42 9.76 -1.06 -10.14
CA LEU A 42 8.73 -0.02 -10.14
C LEU A 42 7.68 -0.30 -11.20
N GLN A 43 8.09 -0.72 -12.40
CA GLN A 43 7.18 -1.10 -13.47
C GLN A 43 6.28 -2.28 -13.04
N ALA A 44 6.87 -3.35 -12.50
CA ALA A 44 6.11 -4.51 -12.07
C ALA A 44 5.11 -4.17 -10.95
N ALA A 45 5.54 -3.41 -9.93
CA ALA A 45 4.68 -3.05 -8.82
C ALA A 45 3.58 -2.05 -9.22
N LEU A 46 3.93 -0.96 -9.92
CA LEU A 46 2.97 0.09 -10.30
C LEU A 46 1.91 -0.38 -11.31
N LEU A 47 2.18 -1.48 -12.03
CA LEU A 47 1.22 -2.11 -12.92
C LEU A 47 0.40 -3.22 -12.24
N ASP A 48 0.81 -3.72 -11.08
CA ASP A 48 0.01 -4.71 -10.33
C ASP A 48 -1.32 -4.06 -9.88
N PRO A 49 -2.48 -4.69 -10.17
CA PRO A 49 -3.79 -4.12 -9.86
C PRO A 49 -4.06 -3.97 -8.35
N PHE A 50 -3.26 -4.60 -7.50
CA PHE A 50 -3.39 -4.55 -6.04
C PHE A 50 -2.41 -3.62 -5.35
N PHE A 51 -1.50 -3.00 -6.11
CA PHE A 51 -0.56 -2.04 -5.54
C PHE A 51 -1.32 -0.85 -4.93
N PRO A 52 -1.02 -0.45 -3.68
CA PRO A 52 -1.80 0.53 -2.93
C PRO A 52 -1.48 1.98 -3.35
N LEU A 53 -1.64 2.26 -4.64
CA LEU A 53 -1.22 3.50 -5.27
C LEU A 53 -1.91 4.73 -4.68
N ALA A 54 -3.21 4.63 -4.38
CA ALA A 54 -3.96 5.71 -3.74
C ALA A 54 -3.40 6.01 -2.33
N MET A 55 -2.99 4.98 -1.59
CA MET A 55 -2.42 5.17 -0.26
C MET A 55 -0.99 5.72 -0.31
N MET A 56 -0.19 5.31 -1.30
CA MET A 56 1.15 5.89 -1.54
C MET A 56 1.06 7.40 -1.77
N GLN A 57 0.09 7.84 -2.58
CA GLN A 57 -0.14 9.26 -2.84
C GLN A 57 -0.47 10.03 -1.57
N ARG A 58 -1.25 9.42 -0.67
CA ARG A 58 -1.73 10.05 0.57
C ARG A 58 -0.74 10.00 1.73
N THR A 59 0.39 9.31 1.59
CA THR A 59 1.38 9.16 2.66
C THR A 59 2.75 9.58 2.19
N LEU A 60 3.43 8.74 1.41
CA LEU A 60 4.81 8.96 0.97
C LEU A 60 4.94 10.28 0.17
N PHE A 61 3.96 10.55 -0.70
CA PHE A 61 3.99 11.70 -1.62
C PHE A 61 3.17 12.91 -1.17
N ALA A 62 2.34 12.78 -0.13
CA ALA A 62 1.54 13.89 0.35
C ALA A 62 2.38 14.87 1.18
N HIS A 63 2.06 16.15 1.07
CA HIS A 63 2.70 17.18 1.88
C HIS A 63 2.42 16.89 3.36
N VAL A 64 3.44 17.13 4.18
CA VAL A 64 3.29 16.99 5.63
C VAL A 64 2.83 18.32 6.17
N THR A 65 1.61 18.35 6.71
CA THR A 65 0.96 19.53 7.29
C THR A 65 0.78 19.32 8.80
N GLY A 66 0.58 20.39 9.57
CA GLY A 66 0.28 20.28 11.00
C GLY A 66 1.47 20.01 11.95
N MET A 67 2.66 19.72 11.43
CA MET A 67 3.91 19.79 12.22
C MET A 67 4.50 21.20 12.17
N ARG A 68 5.39 21.55 13.12
CA ARG A 68 6.12 22.83 13.15
C ARG A 68 6.84 23.14 11.83
N PHE A 69 7.14 22.11 11.04
CA PHE A 69 7.75 22.21 9.73
C PHE A 69 6.81 21.64 8.67
N TYR A 70 6.43 22.50 7.72
CA TYR A 70 5.75 22.08 6.49
C TYR A 70 6.78 21.47 5.53
N ILE A 71 6.53 20.24 5.06
CA ILE A 71 7.40 19.57 4.09
C ILE A 71 6.68 19.47 2.75
N HIS A 72 7.10 20.32 1.81
CA HIS A 72 6.66 20.26 0.42
C HIS A 72 7.35 19.10 -0.31
N LYS A 73 6.58 18.09 -0.70
CA LYS A 73 7.11 16.85 -1.30
C LYS A 73 7.52 17.00 -2.77
N ASP A 74 7.14 18.08 -3.45
CA ASP A 74 7.58 18.32 -4.83
C ASP A 74 8.98 18.93 -4.91
N ARG A 75 9.62 19.15 -3.76
CA ARG A 75 11.00 19.61 -3.66
C ARG A 75 11.95 18.67 -4.41
N PRO A 76 12.71 19.17 -5.40
CA PRO A 76 13.62 18.33 -6.19
C PRO A 76 14.64 17.55 -5.36
N ASP A 77 15.11 18.12 -4.24
CA ASP A 77 16.08 17.48 -3.35
C ASP A 77 15.50 16.28 -2.57
N LEU A 78 14.18 16.19 -2.41
CA LEU A 78 13.53 15.03 -1.79
C LEU A 78 13.30 13.88 -2.77
N GLN A 79 13.38 14.13 -4.08
CA GLN A 79 13.05 13.14 -5.10
C GLN A 79 13.87 11.85 -5.00
N PRO A 80 15.20 11.87 -4.80
CA PRO A 80 15.98 10.63 -4.70
C PRO A 80 15.55 9.77 -3.50
N MET A 81 15.21 10.41 -2.38
CA MET A 81 14.71 9.73 -1.19
C MET A 81 13.32 9.16 -1.42
N LEU A 82 12.38 9.93 -1.98
CA LEU A 82 11.02 9.45 -2.29
C LEU A 82 11.03 8.28 -3.28
N LEU A 83 11.93 8.32 -4.26
CA LEU A 83 12.12 7.24 -5.22
C LEU A 83 12.71 6.00 -4.54
N ARG A 84 13.70 6.15 -3.66
CA ARG A 84 14.25 5.04 -2.87
C ARG A 84 13.17 4.40 -2.02
N ASP A 85 12.40 5.19 -1.28
CA ASP A 85 11.33 4.73 -0.41
C ASP A 85 10.24 3.99 -1.22
N LEU A 86 9.79 4.55 -2.35
CA LEU A 86 8.85 3.89 -3.25
C LEU A 86 9.41 2.57 -3.78
N SER A 87 10.69 2.54 -4.13
CA SER A 87 11.35 1.35 -4.66
C SER A 87 11.49 0.26 -3.61
N GLN A 88 11.80 0.62 -2.36
CA GLN A 88 11.85 -0.31 -1.23
C GLN A 88 10.45 -0.91 -0.98
N PHE A 89 9.42 -0.07 -0.94
CA PHE A 89 8.05 -0.55 -0.78
C PHE A 89 7.60 -1.44 -1.96
N ALA A 90 7.92 -1.06 -3.20
CA ALA A 90 7.62 -1.85 -4.39
C ALA A 90 8.28 -3.24 -4.34
N ARG A 91 9.53 -3.34 -3.87
CA ARG A 91 10.21 -4.62 -3.65
C ARG A 91 9.48 -5.47 -2.62
N ALA A 92 9.17 -4.89 -1.45
CA ALA A 92 8.47 -5.59 -0.38
C ALA A 92 7.08 -6.07 -0.83
N PHE A 93 6.33 -5.22 -1.53
CA PHE A 93 5.04 -5.58 -2.11
C PHE A 93 5.16 -6.78 -3.05
N LEU A 94 6.10 -6.75 -4.02
CA LEU A 94 6.26 -7.86 -4.97
C LEU A 94 6.74 -9.16 -4.31
N GLU A 95 7.57 -9.06 -3.28
CA GLU A 95 7.97 -10.20 -2.45
C GLU A 95 6.75 -10.83 -1.76
N ILE A 96 5.97 -10.02 -1.04
CA ILE A 96 4.73 -10.46 -0.38
C ILE A 96 3.75 -11.05 -1.42
N ARG A 97 3.60 -10.42 -2.58
CA ARG A 97 2.74 -10.92 -3.67
C ARG A 97 3.15 -12.32 -4.11
N ARG A 98 4.45 -12.59 -4.22
CA ARG A 98 5.00 -13.90 -4.57
C ARG A 98 4.78 -14.91 -3.45
N ASP A 99 5.11 -14.54 -2.21
CA ASP A 99 4.97 -15.42 -1.06
C ASP A 99 3.52 -15.83 -0.87
N LEU A 100 2.58 -14.89 -1.00
CA LEU A 100 1.15 -15.18 -0.92
C LEU A 100 0.67 -16.11 -2.05
N ALA A 101 1.25 -16.02 -3.26
CA ALA A 101 0.93 -16.94 -4.33
C ALA A 101 1.42 -18.38 -4.04
N VAL A 102 2.54 -18.51 -3.33
CA VAL A 102 3.08 -19.81 -2.88
C VAL A 102 2.27 -20.37 -1.71
N LEU A 103 1.89 -19.52 -0.74
CA LEU A 103 1.14 -19.91 0.45
C LEU A 103 -0.33 -20.22 0.15
N TYR A 104 -0.91 -19.58 -0.86
CA TYR A 104 -2.29 -19.77 -1.28
C TYR A 104 -2.39 -20.09 -2.78
N PRO A 105 -1.84 -21.23 -3.25
CA PRO A 105 -1.71 -21.53 -4.68
C PRO A 105 -3.07 -21.69 -5.36
N CYS A 106 -4.10 -22.10 -4.62
CA CYS A 106 -5.47 -22.26 -5.12
C CYS A 106 -6.39 -21.07 -4.81
N ARG A 107 -5.90 -20.06 -4.10
CA ARG A 107 -6.65 -18.86 -3.69
C ARG A 107 -5.70 -17.66 -3.60
N PRO A 108 -5.34 -17.02 -4.72
CA PRO A 108 -4.52 -15.81 -4.68
C PRO A 108 -5.16 -14.75 -3.77
N PRO A 109 -4.41 -13.79 -3.20
CA PRO A 109 -4.99 -12.73 -2.35
C PRO A 109 -6.19 -11.99 -2.97
N SER A 110 -6.27 -11.98 -4.31
CA SER A 110 -7.41 -11.47 -5.07
C SER A 110 -8.68 -12.32 -4.93
N SER A 111 -8.56 -13.63 -4.72
CA SER A 111 -9.67 -14.56 -4.52
C SER A 111 -10.48 -14.31 -3.24
N PHE A 112 -9.97 -13.50 -2.30
CA PHE A 112 -10.77 -12.99 -1.18
C PHE A 112 -11.76 -11.90 -1.59
N LEU A 113 -11.66 -11.37 -2.82
CA LEU A 113 -12.45 -10.26 -3.36
C LEU A 113 -13.02 -10.53 -4.78
N GLU A 114 -12.66 -11.65 -5.43
CA GLU A 114 -13.06 -11.99 -6.81
C GLU A 114 -14.51 -12.49 -6.94
N ASP A 115 -15.19 -12.85 -5.85
CA ASP A 115 -16.60 -13.29 -5.85
C ASP A 115 -17.62 -12.11 -5.95
N GLY A 116 -17.18 -10.94 -6.41
CA GLY A 116 -18.07 -9.83 -6.80
C GLY A 116 -18.61 -8.96 -5.66
N ALA A 117 -18.22 -9.20 -4.41
CA ALA A 117 -18.47 -8.29 -3.29
C ALA A 117 -17.24 -8.18 -2.37
N PRO A 118 -16.91 -6.99 -1.85
CA PRO A 118 -15.87 -6.84 -0.84
C PRO A 118 -16.37 -7.40 0.51
N THR A 119 -16.29 -8.70 0.72
CA THR A 119 -16.59 -9.32 2.02
C THR A 119 -15.30 -9.70 2.73
N LEU A 120 -14.71 -8.75 3.46
CA LEU A 120 -13.68 -9.06 4.45
C LEU A 120 -14.10 -8.64 5.86
N ALA A 121 -14.85 -9.54 6.48
CA ALA A 121 -14.63 -10.02 7.84
C ALA A 121 -15.27 -11.43 7.88
N PRO A 122 -14.84 -12.39 8.72
CA PRO A 122 -14.03 -12.19 9.93
C PRO A 122 -12.87 -13.21 10.08
N PHE A 123 -12.12 -13.20 11.19
CA PHE A 123 -12.33 -14.39 12.05
C PHE A 123 -13.13 -14.04 13.31
N ASP A 124 -13.10 -12.78 13.78
CA ASP A 124 -14.28 -12.11 14.35
C ASP A 124 -14.13 -10.58 14.44
N GLN A 125 -14.06 -9.95 13.24
CA GLN A 125 -14.32 -8.51 12.98
C GLN A 125 -13.12 -7.59 13.28
N TRP A 126 -13.16 -6.25 13.16
CA TRP A 126 -13.96 -5.34 12.34
C TRP A 126 -13.05 -4.76 11.24
N CYS A 127 -13.59 -4.46 10.05
CA CYS A 127 -12.89 -3.72 8.99
C CYS A 127 -13.88 -2.99 8.09
N ASP A 128 -13.66 -1.70 7.87
CA ASP A 128 -14.41 -0.87 6.90
C ASP A 128 -13.65 -0.70 5.56
N LEU A 129 -12.72 -1.62 5.29
CA LEU A 129 -11.87 -1.67 4.09
C LEU A 129 -11.31 -0.32 3.62
N CYS A 130 -10.89 0.53 4.59
CA CYS A 130 -10.39 1.88 4.32
C CYS A 130 -8.85 1.98 4.35
N GLY A 131 -8.17 0.98 4.92
CA GLY A 131 -6.70 0.92 5.02
C GLY A 131 -6.04 1.87 6.02
N GLN A 132 -6.79 2.70 6.74
CA GLN A 132 -6.20 3.69 7.67
C GLN A 132 -5.42 3.08 8.84
N CYS A 133 -5.86 1.92 9.35
CA CYS A 133 -5.13 1.18 10.38
C CYS A 133 -3.76 0.67 9.91
N CYS A 134 -3.49 0.70 8.61
CA CYS A 134 -2.22 0.32 8.02
C CYS A 134 -1.26 1.50 7.79
N GLN A 135 -1.63 2.73 8.16
CA GLN A 135 -0.72 3.89 8.16
C GLN A 135 0.11 3.90 9.45
N ILE A 136 1.02 2.94 9.55
CA ILE A 136 1.80 2.66 10.76
C ILE A 136 3.26 2.37 10.42
N GLY A 137 4.15 2.71 11.36
CA GLY A 137 5.58 2.39 11.31
C GLY A 137 5.89 0.91 11.36
N GLY A 138 5.09 0.16 12.10
CA GLY A 138 5.27 -1.27 12.37
C GLY A 138 4.50 -1.66 13.62
N VAL A 139 4.43 -2.96 13.89
CA VAL A 139 3.82 -3.59 15.06
C VAL A 139 4.64 -4.80 15.47
N PRO A 140 4.58 -5.25 16.73
CA PRO A 140 5.12 -6.54 17.10
C PRO A 140 4.60 -7.64 16.17
N ALA A 141 5.51 -8.38 15.51
CA ALA A 141 5.16 -9.40 14.53
C ALA A 141 4.70 -10.72 15.16
N GLN A 142 4.05 -10.67 16.33
CA GLN A 142 3.55 -11.85 17.01
C GLN A 142 2.41 -12.47 16.19
N PRO A 143 2.62 -13.68 15.62
CA PRO A 143 1.60 -14.34 14.83
C PRO A 143 0.48 -14.89 15.73
N PRO A 144 -0.70 -15.17 15.15
CA PRO A 144 -1.71 -15.99 15.80
C PRO A 144 -1.17 -17.39 16.14
N GLU A 145 -1.84 -18.08 17.07
CA GLU A 145 -1.54 -19.49 17.33
C GLU A 145 -1.54 -20.31 16.03
N SER A 146 -0.62 -21.28 15.93
CA SER A 146 -0.38 -22.14 14.76
C SER A 146 0.14 -21.47 13.49
N VAL A 147 0.35 -20.15 13.47
CA VAL A 147 0.93 -19.43 12.33
C VAL A 147 2.43 -19.18 12.57
N CYS A 148 3.25 -19.46 11.57
CA CYS A 148 4.65 -19.04 11.54
C CYS A 148 4.87 -18.12 10.34
N TYR A 149 5.28 -16.88 10.59
CA TYR A 149 5.70 -15.98 9.51
C TYR A 149 7.13 -16.30 9.06
N PRO A 150 7.44 -16.13 7.76
CA PRO A 150 8.81 -16.01 7.29
C PRO A 150 9.55 -14.89 8.04
N ASP A 151 10.87 -15.03 8.23
CA ASP A 151 11.68 -13.98 8.88
C ASP A 151 11.55 -12.64 8.15
N SER A 152 11.55 -12.69 6.81
CA SER A 152 11.39 -11.53 5.97
C SER A 152 10.08 -10.77 6.19
N TRP A 153 9.02 -11.46 6.65
CA TRP A 153 7.74 -10.84 7.01
C TRP A 153 7.78 -10.24 8.41
N ARG A 154 8.51 -10.84 9.36
CA ARG A 154 8.68 -10.26 10.70
C ARG A 154 9.30 -8.87 10.62
N ASP A 155 10.39 -8.72 9.86
CA ASP A 155 11.08 -7.43 9.71
C ASP A 155 10.18 -6.37 9.06
N LEU A 156 9.32 -6.76 8.12
CA LEU A 156 8.33 -5.87 7.49
C LEU A 156 7.22 -5.48 8.46
N LEU A 157 6.71 -6.43 9.24
CA LEU A 157 5.66 -6.19 10.22
C LEU A 157 6.16 -5.28 11.34
N GLU A 158 7.37 -5.49 11.83
CA GLU A 158 8.00 -4.70 12.88
C GLU A 158 8.50 -3.34 12.41
N GLY A 159 8.58 -3.12 11.09
CA GLY A 159 9.01 -1.85 10.51
C GLY A 159 10.52 -1.64 10.54
N THR A 160 11.29 -2.71 10.67
CA THR A 160 12.76 -2.67 10.73
C THR A 160 13.40 -2.80 9.35
N ARG A 161 12.63 -3.23 8.33
CA ARG A 161 13.16 -3.51 7.00
C ARG A 161 13.23 -2.32 6.04
N LEU A 162 12.28 -1.39 6.12
CA LEU A 162 12.21 -0.24 5.20
C LEU A 162 12.73 1.00 5.92
N ASP A 163 13.52 1.83 5.23
CA ASP A 163 14.11 3.04 5.83
C ASP A 163 13.05 4.02 6.33
N ASN A 164 11.90 4.04 5.67
CA ASN A 164 10.78 4.94 5.94
C ASN A 164 9.43 4.22 5.77
N GLN A 165 9.11 3.32 6.69
CA GLN A 165 7.84 2.60 6.67
C GLN A 165 6.68 3.49 7.16
N GLN A 166 6.06 4.26 6.26
CA GLN A 166 4.85 5.04 6.57
C GLN A 166 3.55 4.21 6.40
N LEU A 167 3.67 3.04 5.78
CA LEU A 167 2.57 2.15 5.43
C LEU A 167 2.96 0.71 5.69
N CYS A 168 2.01 -0.09 6.17
CA CYS A 168 2.17 -1.53 6.27
C CYS A 168 2.33 -2.13 4.84
N PRO A 169 3.40 -2.91 4.59
CA PRO A 169 3.63 -3.55 3.28
C PRO A 169 2.56 -4.56 2.85
N PHE A 170 1.74 -5.03 3.80
CA PHE A 170 0.61 -5.94 3.55
C PHE A 170 -0.70 -5.21 3.19
N LEU A 171 -0.69 -3.88 3.08
CA LEU A 171 -1.83 -3.09 2.63
C LEU A 171 -1.98 -3.20 1.12
N PHE A 172 -3.06 -3.80 0.66
CA PHE A 172 -3.40 -3.92 -0.75
C PHE A 172 -4.59 -3.03 -1.07
N GLN A 173 -4.72 -2.66 -2.33
CA GLN A 173 -5.85 -1.88 -2.85
C GLN A 173 -6.64 -2.72 -3.83
N TYR A 174 -7.97 -2.67 -3.80
CA TYR A 174 -8.77 -3.40 -4.77
C TYR A 174 -8.87 -2.63 -6.08
N ARG A 175 -8.17 -3.10 -7.13
CA ARG A 175 -8.34 -2.68 -8.54
C ARG A 175 -8.67 -1.20 -8.72
N GLY A 176 -7.78 -0.31 -8.26
CA GLY A 176 -7.93 1.14 -8.48
C GLY A 176 -9.09 1.83 -7.76
N SER A 177 -9.90 1.09 -6.98
CA SER A 177 -10.93 1.63 -6.11
C SER A 177 -10.32 2.27 -4.86
N GLN A 178 -11.14 2.96 -4.07
CA GLN A 178 -10.75 3.46 -2.74
C GLN A 178 -10.81 2.37 -1.65
N VAL A 179 -11.11 1.13 -2.02
CA VAL A 179 -11.18 -0.01 -1.10
C VAL A 179 -9.77 -0.55 -0.88
N HIS A 180 -9.36 -0.62 0.38
CA HIS A 180 -8.06 -1.13 0.80
C HIS A 180 -8.23 -2.25 1.83
N PHE A 181 -7.41 -3.28 1.74
CA PHE A 181 -7.53 -4.47 2.57
C PHE A 181 -6.18 -5.02 2.99
N CYS A 182 -6.15 -5.75 4.09
CA CYS A 182 -4.94 -6.44 4.55
C CYS A 182 -4.81 -7.77 3.82
N ALA A 183 -3.72 -7.96 3.06
CA ALA A 183 -3.47 -9.17 2.30
C ALA A 183 -3.31 -10.43 3.17
N ILE A 184 -3.01 -10.24 4.45
CA ILE A 184 -2.85 -11.31 5.45
C ILE A 184 -3.93 -11.24 6.53
N HIS A 185 -5.10 -10.65 6.27
CA HIS A 185 -6.13 -10.37 7.27
C HIS A 185 -6.43 -11.54 8.23
N ARG A 186 -6.55 -12.77 7.69
CA ARG A 186 -6.86 -13.99 8.46
C ARG A 186 -5.75 -14.39 9.43
N ILE A 187 -4.52 -14.06 9.09
CA ILE A 187 -3.34 -14.38 9.88
C ILE A 187 -2.66 -13.10 10.35
N LYS A 188 -3.40 -11.98 10.53
CA LYS A 188 -2.80 -10.70 10.98
C LYS A 188 -2.16 -10.84 12.38
N PRO A 189 -1.10 -10.08 12.68
CA PRO A 189 -0.44 -10.14 13.99
C PRO A 189 -1.41 -9.83 15.13
N VAL A 190 -1.13 -10.37 16.31
CA VAL A 190 -1.97 -10.18 17.51
C VAL A 190 -2.22 -8.69 17.81
N ALA A 191 -1.19 -7.85 17.70
CA ALA A 191 -1.33 -6.39 17.88
C ALA A 191 -2.29 -5.74 16.85
N CYS A 192 -2.37 -6.26 15.63
CA CYS A 192 -3.36 -5.80 14.66
C CYS A 192 -4.77 -6.38 14.91
N ARG A 193 -4.89 -7.46 15.69
CA ARG A 193 -6.19 -8.04 16.09
C ARG A 193 -6.88 -7.23 17.16
N SER A 194 -6.12 -6.65 18.08
CA SER A 194 -6.68 -5.79 19.13
C SER A 194 -7.23 -4.46 18.62
N PHE A 195 -6.87 -4.04 17.41
CA PHE A 195 -7.41 -2.82 16.79
C PHE A 195 -8.88 -3.02 16.40
N ASP A 196 -9.78 -2.22 16.98
CA ASP A 196 -11.22 -2.38 16.85
C ASP A 196 -11.95 -1.20 16.17
N ALA A 197 -13.28 -1.20 16.24
CA ALA A 197 -14.11 -0.17 15.63
C ALA A 197 -14.01 1.20 16.34
N ASP A 198 -13.77 1.21 17.66
CA ASP A 198 -13.56 2.44 18.43
C ASP A 198 -12.21 3.06 18.10
N ASP A 199 -11.17 2.25 18.01
CA ASP A 199 -9.85 2.68 17.55
C ASP A 199 -9.94 3.32 16.17
N CYS A 200 -10.70 2.74 15.25
CA CYS A 200 -10.85 3.32 13.93
C CYS A 200 -11.66 4.61 13.92
N ARG A 201 -12.75 4.67 14.71
CA ARG A 201 -13.51 5.92 14.87
C ARG A 201 -12.62 7.03 15.43
N ALA A 202 -11.78 6.72 16.42
CA ALA A 202 -10.79 7.67 16.95
C ALA A 202 -9.82 8.12 15.87
N ARG A 203 -9.20 7.17 15.16
CA ARG A 203 -8.25 7.46 14.08
C ARG A 203 -8.84 8.32 12.97
N ARG A 204 -10.13 8.13 12.62
CA ARG A 204 -10.84 8.96 11.65
C ARG A 204 -11.08 10.39 12.13
N ARG A 205 -11.31 10.58 13.43
CA ARG A 205 -11.51 11.92 14.03
C ARG A 205 -10.22 12.71 14.08
N ASP A 206 -9.09 12.06 14.38
CA ASP A 206 -7.78 12.71 14.45
C ASP A 206 -7.32 13.27 13.08
N GLY A 207 -7.98 12.85 11.99
CA GLY A 207 -7.68 13.29 10.64
C GLY A 207 -6.38 12.70 10.10
N PHE A 208 -5.99 13.16 8.91
CA PHE A 208 -4.74 12.75 8.30
C PHE A 208 -3.62 13.72 8.70
N LEU A 209 -2.44 13.19 9.01
CA LEU A 209 -1.19 13.99 9.11
C LEU A 209 -0.75 14.54 7.74
N HIS A 210 -1.37 14.04 6.68
CA HIS A 210 -1.03 14.30 5.29
C HIS A 210 -2.24 14.90 4.60
N ASP A 211 -2.12 16.13 4.13
CA ASP A 211 -3.15 16.76 3.31
C ASP A 211 -2.83 16.46 1.84
N ALA A 212 -3.68 15.65 1.20
CA ALA A 212 -3.67 15.51 -0.25
C ALA A 212 -4.55 16.65 -0.77
N GLY A 213 -3.98 17.86 -0.86
CA GLY A 213 -4.71 19.11 -1.05
C GLY A 213 -6.00 18.94 -1.85
N SER A 214 -7.13 19.31 -1.22
CA SER A 214 -8.41 19.44 -1.92
C SER A 214 -8.20 20.29 -3.18
N PRO A 215 -8.74 19.90 -4.34
CA PRO A 215 -8.81 20.82 -5.46
C PRO A 215 -9.68 21.99 -5.00
N MET A 216 -9.10 23.19 -4.93
CA MET A 216 -9.87 24.42 -5.14
C MET A 216 -10.10 24.59 -6.63
#